data_AF-A0AAN6LRS1-F1
#
_entry.id   AF-A0AAN6LRS1-F1
#
_cell.length_a   1.000
_cell.length_b   1.000
_cell.length_c   1.000
_cell.angle_alpha   90.00
_cell.angle_beta   90.00
_cell.angle_gamma   90.00
#
_symmetry.space_group_name_H-M   'P 1'
#
loop_
_entity.id
_entity.type
_entity.pdbx_description
1 polymer ?
#
loop_
_entity_poly.entity_id
_entity_poly.type
_entity_poly.pdbx_seq_one_letter_code
_entity_poly.pdbx_strand_id
1 'polypeptide(L)'
;MAEAKEAPNPLGIQRGNYNRSLPGPFLLSLGRIISLPLQHWVITKHPFSTFNIPRPPTHGSINLPLIGPQPQLSTIFLGMTATLLLKQNAWIWGYCNERITLPFAFFGVVVPAIYEALCALVFTSGAANPFWTPTCVYAGAGVHFVAAVTEWNATPAKELYLAERYGEQWESYKKQVRWKMFPGIF
;
A
#
# COMPACT_ATOMS: atom_id res chain seq x y z
N MET A 1 36.50 21.99 5.15
CA MET A 1 36.79 20.62 4.67
C MET A 1 35.52 20.11 4.01
N ALA A 2 35.55 19.73 2.73
CA ALA A 2 34.38 19.15 2.08
C ALA A 2 34.17 17.73 2.61
N GLU A 3 32.98 17.45 3.14
CA GLU A 3 32.61 16.13 3.63
C GLU A 3 32.60 15.14 2.45
N ALA A 4 33.24 13.98 2.62
CA ALA A 4 33.29 12.97 1.57
C ALA A 4 31.88 12.48 1.27
N LYS A 5 31.46 12.57 0.01
CA LYS A 5 30.12 12.14 -0.43
C LYS A 5 30.00 10.63 -0.24
N GLU A 6 29.07 10.20 0.60
CA GLU A 6 28.82 8.78 0.86
C GLU A 6 28.49 8.04 -0.45
N ALA A 7 29.01 6.83 -0.58
CA ALA A 7 28.77 6.01 -1.77
C ALA A 7 27.27 5.65 -1.88
N PRO A 8 26.69 5.69 -3.09
CA PRO A 8 25.27 5.37 -3.28
C PRO A 8 24.96 3.92 -2.87
N ASN A 9 23.99 3.73 -1.97
CA ASN A 9 23.58 2.41 -1.48
C ASN A 9 22.84 1.62 -2.58
N PRO A 10 23.41 0.56 -3.18
CA PRO A 10 22.78 -0.11 -4.33
C PRO A 10 21.43 -0.79 -4.02
N LEU A 11 21.12 -1.03 -2.74
CA LEU A 11 19.95 -1.80 -2.29
C LEU A 11 18.74 -0.93 -1.93
N GLY A 12 18.88 0.39 -1.93
CA GLY A 12 17.86 1.31 -1.46
C GLY A 12 17.37 2.33 -2.48
N ILE A 13 16.43 3.16 -2.03
CA ILE A 13 16.10 4.40 -2.73
C ILE A 13 17.29 5.35 -2.60
N GLN A 14 17.75 5.91 -3.72
CA GLN A 14 18.88 6.83 -3.74
C GLN A 14 18.44 8.23 -3.29
N ARG A 15 18.49 8.49 -1.99
CA ARG A 15 18.12 9.79 -1.41
C ARG A 15 18.92 10.92 -2.04
N GLY A 16 18.22 11.98 -2.44
CA GLY A 16 18.84 13.15 -3.11
C GLY A 16 19.29 12.91 -4.55
N ASN A 17 19.12 11.70 -5.10
CA ASN A 17 19.36 11.44 -6.52
C ASN A 17 18.03 11.48 -7.29
N TYR A 18 17.80 12.59 -7.98
CA TYR A 18 16.60 12.84 -8.78
C TYR A 18 16.72 12.43 -10.25
N ASN A 19 17.77 11.68 -10.61
CA ASN A 19 17.90 11.08 -11.94
C ASN A 19 17.01 9.83 -12.03
N ARG A 20 15.70 10.07 -12.15
CA ARG A 20 14.67 9.04 -12.14
C ARG A 20 14.90 8.04 -13.28
N SER A 21 15.12 6.78 -12.93
CA SER A 21 15.16 5.66 -13.88
C SER A 21 13.82 4.95 -13.90
N LEU A 22 13.27 4.67 -15.09
CA LEU A 22 11.97 3.99 -15.25
C LEU A 22 11.90 2.52 -14.80
N PRO A 23 12.97 1.68 -14.93
CA PRO A 23 12.85 0.25 -14.66
C PRO A 23 12.41 -0.11 -13.23
N GLY A 24 12.96 0.57 -12.21
CA GLY A 24 12.61 0.33 -10.80
C GLY A 24 11.14 0.65 -10.49
N PRO A 25 10.66 1.88 -10.73
CA PRO A 25 9.25 2.25 -10.61
C PRO A 25 8.29 1.32 -11.36
N PHE A 26 8.64 0.94 -12.60
CA PHE A 26 7.80 0.08 -13.42
C PHE A 26 7.71 -1.34 -12.85
N LEU A 27 8.84 -1.96 -12.49
CA LEU A 27 8.87 -3.27 -11.84
C LEU A 27 8.05 -3.27 -10.56
N LEU A 28 8.25 -2.26 -9.71
CA LEU A 28 7.53 -2.14 -8.45
C LEU A 28 6.03 -1.96 -8.68
N SER A 29 5.62 -1.06 -9.57
CA SER A 29 4.23 -0.80 -9.92
C SER A 29 3.52 -2.05 -10.47
N LEU A 30 4.13 -2.71 -11.46
CA LEU A 30 3.57 -3.92 -12.08
C LEU A 30 3.50 -5.09 -11.09
N GLY A 31 4.55 -5.28 -10.29
CA GLY A 31 4.57 -6.34 -9.27
C GLY A 31 3.47 -6.14 -8.22
N ARG A 32 3.15 -4.89 -7.85
CA ARG A 32 2.03 -4.60 -6.94
C ARG A 32 0.67 -4.84 -7.57
N ILE A 33 0.52 -4.68 -8.89
CA ILE A 33 -0.72 -5.02 -9.60
C ILE A 33 -1.02 -6.52 -9.52
N ILE A 34 0.01 -7.37 -9.52
CA ILE A 34 -0.13 -8.84 -9.44
C ILE A 34 -0.64 -9.30 -8.06
N SER A 35 -0.43 -8.52 -7.00
CA SER A 35 -0.91 -8.84 -5.65
C SER A 35 -2.42 -9.09 -5.58
N LEU A 36 -3.22 -8.30 -6.30
CA LEU A 36 -4.68 -8.39 -6.25
C LEU A 36 -5.22 -9.73 -6.82
N PRO A 37 -4.87 -10.14 -8.07
CA PRO A 37 -5.29 -11.44 -8.58
C PRO A 37 -4.69 -12.60 -7.78
N LEU A 38 -3.47 -12.47 -7.26
CA LEU A 38 -2.86 -13.49 -6.40
C LEU A 38 -3.68 -13.72 -5.12
N GLN A 39 -4.05 -12.65 -4.41
CA GLN A 39 -4.88 -12.76 -3.21
C GLN A 39 -6.28 -13.29 -3.54
N HIS A 40 -6.90 -12.81 -4.63
CA HIS A 40 -8.19 -13.31 -5.07
C HIS A 40 -8.12 -14.83 -5.34
N TRP A 41 -7.03 -15.30 -5.97
CA TRP A 41 -6.79 -16.72 -6.19
C TRP A 41 -6.65 -17.50 -4.88
N VAL A 42 -5.86 -17.03 -3.92
CA VAL A 42 -5.69 -17.67 -2.60
C VAL A 42 -7.05 -17.80 -1.88
N ILE A 43 -7.83 -16.72 -1.85
CA ILE A 43 -9.14 -16.67 -1.20
C ILE A 43 -10.11 -17.65 -1.88
N THR A 44 -10.15 -17.66 -3.21
CA THR A 44 -11.07 -18.51 -3.99
C THR A 44 -10.71 -19.99 -3.90
N LYS A 45 -9.42 -20.32 -4.00
CA LYS A 45 -8.96 -21.71 -3.91
C LYS A 45 -9.10 -22.27 -2.51
N HIS A 46 -8.90 -21.45 -1.47
CA HIS A 46 -8.91 -21.86 -0.07
C HIS A 46 -8.00 -23.08 0.15
N PRO A 47 -6.66 -22.91 0.05
CA PRO A 47 -5.73 -24.04 0.05
C PRO A 47 -5.80 -24.89 1.32
N PHE A 48 -6.33 -24.35 2.42
CA PHE A 48 -6.52 -25.09 3.66
C PHE A 48 -7.76 -25.99 3.70
N SER A 49 -8.56 -26.03 2.63
CA SER A 49 -9.69 -26.97 2.52
C SER A 49 -9.25 -28.43 2.65
N THR A 50 -8.03 -28.76 2.22
CA THR A 50 -7.43 -30.10 2.32
C THR A 50 -7.22 -30.55 3.76
N PHE A 51 -7.14 -29.62 4.71
CA PHE A 51 -6.99 -29.87 6.14
C PHE A 51 -8.31 -29.78 6.91
N ASN A 52 -9.46 -29.81 6.22
CA ASN A 52 -10.80 -29.63 6.81
C ASN A 52 -11.00 -28.29 7.54
N ILE A 53 -10.21 -27.26 7.20
CA ILE A 53 -10.39 -25.93 7.75
C ILE A 53 -11.61 -25.28 7.05
N PRO A 54 -12.63 -24.83 7.79
CA PRO A 54 -13.82 -24.23 7.20
C PRO A 54 -13.46 -22.92 6.47
N ARG A 55 -14.20 -22.61 5.40
CA ARG A 55 -14.09 -21.32 4.73
C ARG A 55 -14.72 -20.22 5.59
N PRO A 56 -14.20 -18.98 5.56
CA PRO A 56 -14.94 -17.85 6.07
C PRO A 56 -16.29 -17.75 5.33
N PRO A 57 -17.36 -17.29 6.00
CA PRO A 57 -18.65 -17.07 5.37
C PRO A 57 -18.50 -16.26 4.07
N THR A 58 -18.74 -16.90 2.94
CA THR A 58 -18.74 -16.28 1.60
C THR A 58 -20.10 -15.70 1.23
N HIS A 59 -21.13 -16.04 2.01
CA HIS A 59 -22.51 -15.65 1.78
C HIS A 59 -22.99 -14.75 2.91
N GLY A 60 -23.75 -13.72 2.52
CA GLY A 60 -24.35 -12.76 3.43
C GLY A 60 -23.72 -11.37 3.30
N SER A 61 -24.57 -10.37 3.13
CA SER A 61 -24.26 -8.99 3.47
C SER A 61 -24.62 -8.78 4.93
N ILE A 62 -23.73 -8.22 5.75
CA ILE A 62 -24.21 -7.64 7.02
C ILE A 62 -25.04 -6.41 6.65
N ASN A 63 -26.26 -6.32 7.15
CA ASN A 63 -27.02 -5.09 7.03
C ASN A 63 -26.64 -4.19 8.20
N LEU A 64 -25.80 -3.18 7.95
CA LEU A 64 -25.49 -2.21 8.98
C LEU A 64 -26.64 -1.20 9.07
N PRO A 65 -27.17 -0.90 10.28
CA PRO A 65 -28.38 -0.09 10.45
C PRO A 65 -28.39 1.27 9.73
N LEU A 66 -27.20 1.84 9.47
CA LEU A 66 -27.02 3.18 8.88
C LEU A 66 -26.51 3.16 7.44
N ILE A 67 -25.96 2.03 6.96
CA ILE A 67 -25.21 1.97 5.70
C ILE A 67 -25.86 0.96 4.73
N GLY A 68 -26.76 0.10 5.20
CA GLY A 68 -27.43 -0.90 4.38
C GLY A 68 -26.59 -2.17 4.19
N PRO A 69 -26.91 -2.98 3.16
CA PRO A 69 -26.23 -4.24 2.89
C PRO A 69 -24.76 -3.99 2.55
N GLN A 70 -23.86 -4.58 3.33
CA GLN A 70 -22.43 -4.47 3.11
C GLN A 70 -21.92 -5.45 2.04
N PRO A 71 -20.81 -5.12 1.35
CA PRO A 71 -20.17 -6.04 0.41
C PRO A 71 -19.70 -7.33 1.10
N GLN A 72 -19.46 -8.37 0.29
CA GLN A 72 -18.91 -9.63 0.79
C GLN A 72 -17.56 -9.41 1.48
N LEU A 73 -17.27 -10.22 2.51
CA LEU A 73 -16.01 -10.14 3.27
C LEU A 73 -14.77 -10.25 2.38
N SER A 74 -14.81 -11.14 1.38
CA SER A 74 -13.75 -11.29 0.38
C SER A 74 -13.55 -10.02 -0.44
N THR A 75 -14.63 -9.36 -0.87
CA THR A 75 -14.59 -8.09 -1.59
C THR A 75 -13.96 -6.98 -0.73
N ILE A 76 -14.31 -6.92 0.56
CA ILE A 76 -13.75 -5.92 1.48
C ILE A 76 -12.25 -6.17 1.69
N PHE A 77 -11.87 -7.42 1.93
CA PHE A 77 -10.47 -7.80 2.08
C PHE A 77 -9.65 -7.44 0.83
N LEU A 78 -10.18 -7.72 -0.37
CA LEU A 78 -9.57 -7.31 -1.63
C LEU A 78 -9.56 -5.78 -1.81
N GLY A 79 -10.58 -5.09 -1.31
CA GLY A 79 -10.65 -3.62 -1.29
C GLY A 79 -9.54 -2.98 -0.46
N MET A 80 -9.17 -3.58 0.69
CA MET A 80 -8.02 -3.15 1.47
C MET A 80 -6.71 -3.28 0.67
N THR A 81 -6.52 -4.41 0.00
CA THR A 81 -5.36 -4.62 -0.88
C THR A 81 -5.34 -3.64 -2.06
N ALA A 82 -6.48 -3.40 -2.69
CA ALA A 82 -6.62 -2.41 -3.75
C ALA A 82 -6.24 -1.00 -3.26
N THR A 83 -6.62 -0.65 -2.03
CA THR A 83 -6.25 0.63 -1.40
C THR A 83 -4.73 0.76 -1.25
N LEU A 84 -4.05 -0.29 -0.76
CA LEU A 84 -2.59 -0.30 -0.66
C LEU A 84 -1.91 -0.21 -2.03
N LEU A 85 -2.44 -0.91 -3.04
CA LEU A 85 -1.95 -0.84 -4.42
C LEU A 85 -2.07 0.57 -4.98
N LEU A 86 -3.24 1.20 -4.85
CA LEU A 86 -3.49 2.56 -5.35
C LEU A 86 -2.57 3.55 -4.66
N LYS A 87 -2.48 3.48 -3.33
CA LYS A 87 -1.59 4.32 -2.53
C LYS A 87 -0.13 4.17 -2.96
N GLN A 88 0.36 2.94 -3.11
CA GLN A 88 1.74 2.71 -3.48
C GLN A 88 2.04 3.14 -4.91
N ASN A 89 1.10 2.96 -5.85
CA ASN A 89 1.24 3.47 -7.21
C ASN A 89 1.21 4.99 -7.27
N ALA A 90 0.31 5.63 -6.51
CA ALA A 90 0.32 7.08 -6.36
C ALA A 90 1.67 7.56 -5.81
N TRP A 91 2.21 6.90 -4.77
CA TRP A 91 3.55 7.18 -4.24
C TRP A 91 4.64 7.05 -5.31
N ILE A 92 4.72 5.93 -6.03
CA ILE A 92 5.75 5.68 -7.05
C ILE A 92 5.69 6.69 -8.20
N TRP A 93 4.48 7.00 -8.67
CA TRP A 93 4.28 7.78 -9.89
C TRP A 93 4.19 9.27 -9.64
N GLY A 94 3.51 9.66 -8.57
CA GLY A 94 3.19 11.04 -8.20
C GLY A 94 4.17 11.69 -7.24
N TYR A 95 4.63 10.97 -6.22
CA TYR A 95 5.42 11.55 -5.11
C TYR A 95 6.91 11.23 -5.17
N CYS A 96 7.28 10.01 -5.58
CA CYS A 96 8.67 9.56 -5.56
C CYS A 96 9.41 10.03 -6.81
N ASN A 97 10.23 11.06 -6.64
CA ASN A 97 11.17 11.52 -7.68
C ASN A 97 12.60 10.98 -7.49
N GLU A 98 12.87 10.32 -6.37
CA GLU A 98 14.16 9.70 -6.11
C GLU A 98 14.35 8.43 -6.95
N ARG A 99 15.60 8.15 -7.31
CA ARG A 99 15.92 6.95 -8.09
C ARG A 99 15.66 5.69 -7.25
N ILE A 100 14.70 4.90 -7.71
CA ILE A 100 14.40 3.57 -7.18
C ILE A 100 15.30 2.55 -7.88
N THR A 101 16.15 1.84 -7.12
CA THR A 101 17.02 0.80 -7.68
C THR A 101 16.22 -0.48 -7.98
N LEU A 102 16.70 -1.28 -8.93
CA LEU A 102 16.07 -2.55 -9.27
C LEU A 102 16.04 -3.55 -8.10
N PRO A 103 17.13 -3.72 -7.30
CA PRO A 103 17.07 -4.60 -6.13
C PRO A 103 16.02 -4.18 -5.11
N PHE A 104 15.90 -2.88 -4.84
CA PHE A 104 14.86 -2.35 -3.96
C PHE A 104 13.46 -2.62 -4.52
N ALA A 105 13.25 -2.36 -5.82
CA ALA A 105 11.98 -2.62 -6.47
C ALA A 105 11.59 -4.11 -6.40
N PHE A 106 12.53 -5.02 -6.69
CA PHE A 106 12.31 -6.46 -6.58
C PHE A 106 11.91 -6.87 -5.16
N PHE A 107 12.66 -6.42 -4.16
CA PHE A 107 12.35 -6.67 -2.75
C PHE A 107 10.96 -6.12 -2.37
N GLY A 108 10.66 -4.90 -2.81
CA GLY A 108 9.38 -4.21 -2.62
C GLY A 108 8.20 -4.84 -3.35
N VAL A 109 8.44 -5.81 -4.25
CA VAL A 109 7.39 -6.66 -4.83
C VAL A 109 7.26 -7.96 -4.05
N VAL A 110 8.37 -8.68 -3.87
CA VAL A 110 8.35 -10.04 -3.32
C VAL A 110 7.89 -10.06 -1.86
N VAL A 111 8.46 -9.21 -1.00
CA VAL A 111 8.14 -9.25 0.43
C VAL A 111 6.68 -8.86 0.69
N PRO A 112 6.15 -7.75 0.10
CA PRO A 112 4.73 -7.44 0.23
C PRO A 112 3.83 -8.52 -0.35
N ALA A 113 4.18 -9.14 -1.47
CA ALA A 113 3.37 -10.24 -2.04
C ALA A 113 3.30 -11.46 -1.10
N ILE A 114 4.42 -11.84 -0.46
CA ILE A 114 4.45 -12.91 0.55
C ILE A 114 3.58 -12.53 1.75
N TYR A 115 3.79 -11.33 2.30
CA TYR A 115 3.01 -10.84 3.44
C TYR A 115 1.51 -10.85 3.16
N GLU A 116 1.12 -10.36 2.00
CA GLU A 116 -0.27 -10.31 1.55
C GLU A 116 -0.88 -11.70 1.30
N ALA A 117 -0.11 -12.63 0.74
CA ALA A 117 -0.53 -14.02 0.60
C ALA A 117 -0.72 -14.67 1.98
N LEU A 118 0.16 -14.41 2.94
CA LEU A 118 0.00 -14.87 4.32
C LEU A 118 -1.24 -14.27 4.98
N CYS A 119 -1.50 -12.97 4.79
CA CYS A 119 -2.73 -12.34 5.29
C CYS A 119 -3.97 -12.97 4.66
N ALA A 120 -3.97 -13.26 3.36
CA ALA A 120 -5.07 -13.94 2.69
C ALA A 120 -5.26 -15.36 3.23
N LEU A 121 -4.18 -16.09 3.50
CA LEU A 121 -4.21 -17.41 4.13
C LEU A 121 -4.82 -17.35 5.55
N VAL A 122 -4.39 -16.39 6.37
CA VAL A 122 -4.95 -16.15 7.72
C VAL A 122 -6.43 -15.77 7.65
N PHE A 123 -6.81 -14.93 6.69
CA PHE A 123 -8.22 -14.60 6.45
C PHE A 123 -9.03 -15.86 6.10
N THR A 124 -8.52 -16.72 5.22
CA THR A 124 -9.21 -17.96 4.84
C THR A 124 -9.26 -19.01 5.95
N SER A 125 -8.33 -19.01 6.91
CA SER A 125 -8.39 -19.90 8.07
C SER A 125 -9.12 -19.29 9.27
N GLY A 126 -9.51 -18.01 9.20
CA GLY A 126 -10.12 -17.28 10.30
C GLY A 126 -11.35 -17.98 10.89
N ALA A 127 -12.15 -18.66 10.07
CA ALA A 127 -13.33 -19.40 10.52
C ALA A 127 -13.03 -20.59 11.45
N ALA A 128 -11.79 -21.08 11.49
CA ALA A 128 -11.40 -22.10 12.47
C ALA A 128 -11.21 -21.52 13.88
N ASN A 129 -11.08 -20.20 14.03
CA ASN A 129 -10.92 -19.56 15.33
C ASN A 129 -12.31 -19.26 15.94
N PRO A 130 -12.62 -19.77 17.15
CA PRO A 130 -13.92 -19.54 17.79
C PRO A 130 -14.19 -18.06 18.14
N PHE A 131 -13.15 -17.23 18.23
CA PHE A 131 -13.26 -15.79 18.46
C PHE A 131 -13.42 -14.97 17.17
N TRP A 132 -13.31 -15.61 16.01
CA TRP A 132 -13.47 -14.92 14.75
C TRP A 132 -14.95 -14.57 14.53
N THR A 133 -15.20 -13.31 14.19
CA THR A 133 -16.52 -12.86 13.75
C THR A 133 -16.37 -12.00 12.50
N PRO A 134 -17.37 -12.00 11.60
CA PRO A 134 -17.40 -11.08 10.47
C PRO A 134 -17.17 -9.61 10.88
N THR A 135 -17.77 -9.19 12.00
CA THR A 135 -17.67 -7.83 12.54
C THR A 135 -16.22 -7.38 12.77
N CYS A 136 -15.33 -8.27 13.24
CA CYS A 136 -13.91 -7.97 13.41
C CYS A 136 -13.25 -7.57 12.09
N VAL A 137 -13.62 -8.22 10.98
CA VAL A 137 -13.08 -7.90 9.65
C VAL A 137 -13.60 -6.55 9.15
N TYR A 138 -14.90 -6.27 9.32
CA TYR A 138 -15.46 -4.95 8.96
C TYR A 138 -14.84 -3.82 9.79
N ALA A 139 -14.67 -4.02 11.10
CA ALA A 139 -14.02 -3.05 11.97
C ALA A 139 -12.56 -2.82 11.55
N GLY A 140 -11.81 -3.89 11.29
CA GLY A 140 -10.44 -3.80 10.79
C GLY A 140 -10.34 -3.08 9.44
N ALA A 141 -11.26 -3.37 8.52
CA ALA A 141 -11.35 -2.68 7.24
C ALA A 141 -11.69 -1.18 7.41
N GLY A 142 -12.61 -0.85 8.30
CA GLY A 142 -12.93 0.54 8.63
C GLY A 142 -11.72 1.32 9.13
N VAL A 143 -10.98 0.76 10.10
CA VAL A 143 -9.71 1.35 10.58
C VAL A 143 -8.71 1.49 9.45
N HIS A 144 -8.57 0.47 8.60
CA HIS A 144 -7.66 0.49 7.46
C HIS A 144 -7.97 1.62 6.47
N PHE A 145 -9.23 1.77 6.05
CA PHE A 145 -9.62 2.82 5.12
C PHE A 145 -9.49 4.21 5.73
N VAL A 146 -9.87 4.39 7.00
CA VAL A 146 -9.67 5.66 7.72
C VAL A 146 -8.18 6.01 7.80
N ALA A 147 -7.32 5.03 8.11
CA ALA A 147 -5.88 5.25 8.13
C ALA A 147 -5.33 5.64 6.75
N ALA A 148 -5.78 4.97 5.68
CA ALA A 148 -5.38 5.29 4.32
C ALA A 148 -5.79 6.72 3.91
N VAL A 149 -7.03 7.13 4.21
CA VAL A 149 -7.53 8.48 3.94
C VAL A 149 -6.79 9.52 4.79
N THR A 150 -6.59 9.25 6.07
CA THR A 150 -5.85 10.14 6.99
C THR A 150 -4.43 10.37 6.50
N GLU A 151 -3.75 9.31 6.07
CA GLU A 151 -2.39 9.41 5.55
C GLU A 151 -2.32 10.20 4.24
N TRP A 152 -3.29 10.00 3.35
CA TRP A 152 -3.42 10.80 2.12
C TRP A 152 -3.56 12.30 2.43
N ASN A 153 -4.48 12.62 3.34
CA ASN A 153 -4.77 13.99 3.79
C ASN A 153 -3.70 14.61 4.70
N ALA A 154 -2.74 13.83 5.21
CA ALA A 154 -1.64 14.35 6.01
C ALA A 154 -0.61 15.13 5.16
N THR A 155 -0.67 15.04 3.82
CA THR A 155 0.32 15.64 2.94
C THR A 155 0.32 17.19 2.99
N PRO A 156 -0.83 17.89 2.88
CA PRO A 156 -0.86 19.35 3.05
C PRO A 156 -0.34 19.83 4.42
N ALA A 157 -0.66 19.11 5.50
CA ALA A 157 -0.16 19.45 6.83
C ALA A 157 1.36 19.31 6.93
N LYS A 158 1.94 18.26 6.32
CA LYS A 158 3.40 18.10 6.21
C LYS A 158 4.03 19.22 5.39
N GLU A 159 3.40 19.62 4.29
CA GLU A 159 3.87 20.70 3.42
C GLU A 159 3.95 22.04 4.18
N LEU A 160 2.90 22.38 4.93
CA LEU A 160 2.87 23.58 5.77
C LEU A 160 3.97 23.54 6.83
N TYR A 161 4.09 22.42 7.55
CA TYR A 161 5.13 22.24 8.55
C TYR A 161 6.55 22.41 7.96
N LEU A 162 6.82 21.82 6.79
CA LEU A 162 8.13 21.94 6.14
C LEU A 162 8.40 23.36 5.65
N ALA A 163 7.39 24.05 5.13
CA ALA A 163 7.49 25.45 4.73
C ALA A 163 7.80 26.36 5.94
N GLU A 164 7.10 26.18 7.06
CA GLU A 164 7.33 26.94 8.30
C GLU A 164 8.72 26.65 8.89
N ARG A 165 9.13 25.36 8.91
CA ARG A 165 10.38 24.94 9.56
C ARG A 165 11.63 25.29 8.76
N TYR A 166 11.58 25.20 7.43
CA TYR A 166 12.77 25.31 6.56
C TYR A 166 12.75 26.53 5.62
N GLY A 167 11.63 27.26 5.50
CA GLY A 167 11.54 28.52 4.77
C GLY A 167 12.09 28.45 3.34
N GLU A 168 13.08 29.30 3.03
CA GLU A 168 13.70 29.36 1.69
C GLU A 168 14.39 28.06 1.24
N GLN A 169 14.88 27.25 2.19
CA GLN A 169 15.45 25.95 1.86
C GLN A 169 14.38 25.02 1.29
N TRP A 170 13.16 25.07 1.85
CA TRP A 170 12.02 24.33 1.34
C TRP A 170 11.58 24.83 -0.04
N GLU A 171 11.53 26.15 -0.24
CA GLU A 171 11.22 26.72 -1.57
C GLU A 171 12.26 26.33 -2.63
N SER A 172 13.54 26.35 -2.27
CA SER A 172 14.63 25.92 -3.15
C SER A 172 14.55 24.44 -3.47
N TYR A 173 14.20 23.62 -2.47
CA TYR A 173 13.92 22.20 -2.65
C TYR A 173 12.75 21.98 -3.62
N LYS A 174 11.61 22.65 -3.43
CA LYS A 174 10.43 22.54 -4.32
C LYS A 174 10.73 22.87 -5.78
N LYS A 175 11.66 23.79 -6.04
CA LYS A 175 12.10 24.09 -7.42
C LYS A 175 12.86 22.92 -8.07
N GLN A 176 13.52 22.09 -7.27
CA GLN A 176 14.23 20.90 -7.75
C GLN A 176 13.29 19.68 -7.91
N VAL A 177 12.23 19.60 -7.10
CA VAL A 177 11.29 18.48 -7.12
C VAL A 177 10.07 18.84 -7.97
N ARG A 178 10.04 18.33 -9.20
CA ARG A 178 9.10 18.76 -10.25
C ARG A 178 7.60 18.60 -9.92
N TRP A 179 7.23 17.76 -8.95
CA TRP A 179 5.81 17.42 -8.67
C TRP A 179 5.56 17.23 -7.17
N LYS A 180 4.39 17.70 -6.68
CA LYS A 180 3.91 17.47 -5.32
C LYS A 180 3.00 16.24 -5.18
N MET A 181 2.16 15.95 -6.19
CA MET A 181 1.18 14.84 -6.19
C MET A 181 0.89 14.28 -7.59
N PHE A 182 0.48 15.12 -8.55
CA PHE A 182 0.25 14.78 -9.96
C PHE A 182 0.49 16.03 -10.83
N PRO A 183 0.69 15.91 -12.16
CA PRO A 183 0.64 17.07 -13.04
C PRO A 183 -0.73 17.75 -12.96
N GLY A 184 -0.78 18.99 -12.46
CA GLY A 184 -1.99 19.81 -12.45
C GLY A 184 -2.90 19.72 -11.22
N ILE A 185 -2.52 18.97 -10.18
CA ILE A 185 -3.20 18.99 -8.87
C ILE A 185 -2.19 19.41 -7.81
N PHE A 186 -2.43 20.59 -7.25
CA PHE A 186 -1.72 21.14 -6.09
C PHE A 186 -2.25 20.56 -4.79
#